data_AF-A0A7W1PEL6-F1
#
_entry.id   AF-A0A7W1PEL6-F1
#
_cell.length_a   1.000
_cell.length_b   1.000
_cell.length_c   1.000
_cell.angle_alpha   90.00
_cell.angle_beta   90.00
_cell.angle_gamma   90.00
#
_symmetry.space_group_name_H-M   'P 1'
#
loop_
_entity.id
_entity.type
_entity.pdbx_description
1 polymer ?
#
loop_
_entity_poly.entity_id
_entity_poly.type
_entity_poly.pdbx_seq_one_letter_code
_entity_poly.pdbx_strand_id
1 'polypeptide(L)'
;MTGVDADHDGLDDRCELALAQGFAPELLLDPRDCLWNAALGPPRLGGGYLFAARRTHAGIRIAYLPAYYRDCGWSGTVCRLRGGNCGAHAGDSELIVVDVEPTGEAGRWRTTGVFLSAHCFGRSSGRCRWYRETDLRALAWVDDVPNGAPRVWVARGKHANYPTQQSCDRGHWFYDSCDQNYTAVRFPVIHAAQNIGSRLTPMPAGDGCIGSETLPLGAVGTSTGARECPWDSSRPFRGWQDVRDGTPPSAYARYLELIGEF
;
A
#
# COMPACT_ATOMS: atom_id res chain seq x y z
N MET A 1 -2.62 -26.68 15.86
CA MET A 1 -2.59 -25.59 16.85
C MET A 1 -3.74 -24.66 16.50
N THR A 2 -4.71 -24.47 17.38
CA THR A 2 -5.74 -23.43 17.26
C THR A 2 -5.12 -22.15 17.79
N GLY A 3 -4.80 -21.21 16.91
CA GLY A 3 -4.28 -19.92 17.31
C GLY A 3 -5.41 -18.90 17.54
N VAL A 4 -5.06 -17.64 17.79
CA VAL A 4 -6.03 -16.56 18.03
C VAL A 4 -6.44 -16.02 16.67
N ASP A 5 -7.74 -15.85 16.45
CA ASP A 5 -8.33 -15.25 15.25
C ASP A 5 -9.16 -14.07 15.76
N ALA A 6 -8.53 -12.90 15.84
CA ALA A 6 -9.06 -11.73 16.55
C ALA A 6 -10.16 -11.00 15.76
N ASP A 7 -10.13 -11.06 14.44
CA ASP A 7 -11.14 -10.48 13.55
C ASP A 7 -12.18 -11.50 13.05
N HIS A 8 -12.07 -12.76 13.47
CA HIS A 8 -13.00 -13.85 13.21
C HIS A 8 -13.20 -14.16 11.72
N ASP A 9 -12.13 -14.00 10.94
CA ASP A 9 -12.14 -14.19 9.50
C ASP A 9 -11.81 -15.65 9.08
N GLY A 10 -11.45 -16.50 10.05
CA GLY A 10 -11.07 -17.89 9.86
C GLY A 10 -9.57 -18.09 9.57
N LEU A 11 -8.73 -17.10 9.86
CA LEU A 11 -7.27 -17.17 9.87
C LEU A 11 -6.74 -16.90 11.28
N ASP A 12 -5.69 -17.63 11.67
CA ASP A 12 -4.98 -17.33 12.91
C ASP A 12 -4.08 -16.11 12.71
N ASP A 13 -4.10 -15.15 13.63
CA ASP A 13 -3.33 -13.90 13.62
C ASP A 13 -1.82 -14.14 13.35
N ARG A 14 -1.27 -15.24 13.85
CA ARG A 14 0.15 -15.58 13.59
C ARG A 14 0.37 -16.05 12.15
N CYS A 15 -0.59 -16.78 11.59
CA CYS A 15 -0.58 -17.18 10.17
C CYS A 15 -0.68 -15.94 9.28
N GLU A 16 -1.59 -15.02 9.59
CA GLU A 16 -1.73 -13.76 8.87
C GLU A 16 -0.44 -12.94 8.89
N LEU A 17 0.14 -12.74 10.09
CA LEU A 17 1.38 -11.99 10.25
C LEU A 17 2.54 -12.66 9.49
N ALA A 18 2.67 -13.99 9.59
CA ALA A 18 3.74 -14.73 8.92
C ALA A 18 3.62 -14.63 7.39
N LEU A 19 2.41 -14.72 6.84
CA LEU A 19 2.17 -14.56 5.40
C LEU A 19 2.37 -13.11 4.97
N ALA A 20 1.88 -12.14 5.73
CA ALA A 20 2.07 -10.73 5.46
C ALA A 20 3.56 -10.36 5.42
N GLN A 21 4.38 -10.91 6.32
CA GLN A 21 5.84 -10.77 6.31
C GLN A 21 6.50 -11.49 5.11
N GLY A 22 6.12 -12.76 4.88
CA GLY A 22 6.66 -13.59 3.81
C GLY A 22 6.40 -13.05 2.40
N PHE A 23 5.26 -12.40 2.20
CA PHE A 23 4.83 -11.85 0.90
C PHE A 23 4.86 -10.32 0.81
N ALA A 24 5.35 -9.63 1.86
CA ALA A 24 5.50 -8.18 1.86
C ALA A 24 6.16 -7.68 0.57
N PRO A 25 5.61 -6.72 -0.19
CA PRO A 25 6.28 -6.28 -1.41
C PRO A 25 7.64 -5.64 -1.10
N GLU A 26 8.60 -5.77 -2.00
CA GLU A 26 9.78 -4.91 -1.99
C GLU A 26 9.49 -3.66 -2.82
N LEU A 27 9.50 -2.51 -2.17
CA LEU A 27 9.25 -1.23 -2.79
C LEU A 27 10.57 -0.68 -3.34
N LEU A 28 10.58 -0.33 -4.62
CA LEU A 28 11.68 0.36 -5.28
C LEU A 28 11.35 1.85 -5.25
N LEU A 29 12.13 2.61 -4.47
CA LEU A 29 11.84 3.98 -4.06
C LEU A 29 12.97 4.93 -4.49
N ASP A 30 12.63 6.19 -4.80
CA ASP A 30 13.60 7.27 -5.00
C ASP A 30 13.95 7.91 -3.64
N PRO A 31 15.22 7.88 -3.18
CA PRO A 31 15.62 8.49 -1.90
C PRO A 31 15.59 10.03 -1.90
N ARG A 32 15.27 10.66 -3.04
CA ARG A 32 15.06 12.12 -3.16
C ARG A 32 13.59 12.50 -3.07
N ASP A 33 12.72 11.53 -2.80
CA ASP A 33 11.32 11.80 -2.51
C ASP A 33 11.17 12.76 -1.31
N CYS A 34 10.16 13.63 -1.32
CA CYS A 34 9.98 14.60 -0.25
C CYS A 34 9.60 13.95 1.08
N LEU A 35 9.09 12.71 1.05
CA LEU A 35 8.80 11.90 2.22
C LEU A 35 9.96 11.01 2.65
N TRP A 36 11.10 11.03 1.96
CA TRP A 36 12.23 10.19 2.33
C TRP A 36 12.72 10.52 3.75
N ASN A 37 12.78 9.50 4.61
CA ASN A 37 13.26 9.62 5.97
C ASN A 37 14.45 8.68 6.20
N ALA A 38 15.65 9.28 6.19
CA ALA A 38 16.90 8.57 6.43
C ALA A 38 17.14 8.18 7.89
N ALA A 39 16.37 8.74 8.84
CA ALA A 39 16.49 8.43 10.26
C ALA A 39 15.73 7.16 10.67
N LEU A 40 14.87 6.62 9.80
CA LEU A 40 14.19 5.35 10.03
C LEU A 40 15.16 4.18 9.81
N GLY A 41 15.03 3.13 10.62
CA GLY A 41 15.67 1.84 10.37
C GLY A 41 14.67 0.85 9.75
N PRO A 42 14.87 0.38 8.50
CA PRO A 42 15.70 0.97 7.42
C PRO A 42 15.12 2.28 6.86
N PRO A 43 15.94 3.11 6.17
CA PRO A 43 15.49 4.33 5.49
C PRO A 43 14.38 4.06 4.50
N ARG A 44 13.33 4.88 4.52
CA ARG A 44 12.13 4.68 3.70
C ARG A 44 11.28 5.95 3.63
N LEU A 45 10.21 5.91 2.83
CA LEU A 45 9.19 6.96 2.84
C LEU A 45 8.47 7.01 4.19
N GLY A 46 8.18 8.22 4.66
CA GLY A 46 7.41 8.45 5.87
C GLY A 46 5.95 8.03 5.69
N GLY A 47 5.46 7.18 6.58
CA GLY A 47 4.06 6.80 6.63
C GLY A 47 3.79 5.78 7.72
N GLY A 48 2.50 5.53 7.94
CA GLY A 48 2.08 4.26 8.52
C GLY A 48 2.25 3.14 7.49
N TYR A 49 2.44 1.92 7.98
CA TYR A 49 2.50 0.73 7.13
C TYR A 49 1.56 -0.29 7.74
N LEU A 50 0.40 -0.45 7.12
CA LEU A 50 -0.68 -1.27 7.63
C LEU A 50 -0.89 -2.46 6.70
N PHE A 51 -1.48 -3.53 7.21
CA PHE A 51 -1.91 -4.64 6.36
C PHE A 51 -3.27 -5.15 6.80
N ALA A 52 -3.96 -5.83 5.89
CA ALA A 52 -5.12 -6.66 6.19
C ALA A 52 -4.88 -8.01 5.50
N ALA A 53 -5.28 -9.10 6.14
CA ALA A 53 -5.32 -10.41 5.50
C ALA A 53 -6.75 -10.93 5.52
N ARG A 54 -7.09 -11.77 4.54
CA ARG A 54 -8.31 -12.56 4.60
C ARG A 54 -8.22 -13.87 3.86
N ARG A 55 -9.03 -14.83 4.28
CA ARG A 55 -9.24 -16.05 3.50
C ARG A 55 -10.00 -15.76 2.20
N THR A 56 -9.61 -16.46 1.14
CA THR A 56 -10.33 -16.54 -0.15
C THR A 56 -10.68 -17.99 -0.47
N HIS A 57 -11.38 -18.22 -1.58
CA HIS A 57 -11.75 -19.58 -2.01
C HIS A 57 -10.53 -20.46 -2.36
N ALA A 58 -9.42 -19.84 -2.81
CA ALA A 58 -8.24 -20.56 -3.29
C ALA A 58 -7.03 -20.43 -2.33
N GLY A 59 -7.03 -19.43 -1.46
CA GLY A 59 -5.89 -19.14 -0.58
C GLY A 59 -6.14 -17.96 0.34
N ILE A 60 -5.18 -17.05 0.42
CA ILE A 60 -5.22 -15.88 1.31
C ILE A 60 -4.94 -14.63 0.48
N ARG A 61 -5.67 -13.57 0.75
CA ARG A 61 -5.47 -12.25 0.15
C ARG A 61 -4.88 -11.34 1.21
N ILE A 62 -3.82 -10.62 0.85
CA ILE A 62 -3.12 -9.70 1.75
C ILE A 62 -3.12 -8.33 1.11
N ALA A 63 -3.76 -7.35 1.74
CA ALA A 63 -3.66 -5.96 1.36
C ALA A 63 -2.56 -5.29 2.18
N TYR A 64 -1.65 -4.61 1.49
CA TYR A 64 -0.62 -3.75 2.05
C TYR A 64 -1.03 -2.30 1.80
N LEU A 65 -1.16 -1.54 2.88
CA LEU A 65 -1.64 -0.17 2.89
C LEU A 65 -0.48 0.74 3.33
N PRO A 66 0.37 1.21 2.40
CA PRO A 66 1.35 2.24 2.69
C PRO A 66 0.64 3.57 2.95
N ALA A 67 0.35 3.83 4.22
CA ALA A 67 -0.40 4.97 4.73
C ALA A 67 0.51 6.21 4.82
N TYR A 68 1.00 6.65 3.66
CA TYR A 68 1.96 7.75 3.54
C TYR A 68 1.37 9.06 4.08
N TYR A 69 2.22 9.88 4.72
CA TYR A 69 1.74 11.11 5.34
C TYR A 69 1.24 12.14 4.33
N ARG A 70 1.78 12.16 3.10
CA ARG A 70 1.41 13.11 2.04
C ARG A 70 1.79 12.61 0.65
N ASP A 71 1.12 13.10 -0.39
CA ASP A 71 1.67 13.18 -1.75
C ASP A 71 2.54 14.46 -1.84
N CYS A 72 3.70 14.39 -2.49
CA CYS A 72 4.64 15.51 -2.64
C CYS A 72 4.24 16.54 -3.71
N GLY A 73 3.13 16.31 -4.40
CA GLY A 73 2.73 17.02 -5.59
C GLY A 73 3.57 16.61 -6.79
N TRP A 74 3.34 17.31 -7.90
CA TRP A 74 4.16 17.21 -9.10
C TRP A 74 4.54 18.61 -9.55
N SER A 75 5.78 18.79 -10.02
CA SER A 75 6.25 20.06 -10.59
C SER A 75 6.76 19.83 -12.01
N GLY A 76 6.47 20.76 -12.91
CA GLY A 76 6.92 20.68 -14.31
C GLY A 76 6.15 21.60 -15.24
N THR A 77 6.63 21.74 -16.47
CA THR A 77 6.02 22.60 -17.51
C THR A 77 4.55 22.26 -17.72
N VAL A 78 4.20 20.98 -17.64
CA VAL A 78 2.80 20.56 -17.81
C VAL A 78 1.92 20.96 -16.64
N CYS A 79 2.44 20.95 -15.40
CA CYS A 79 1.73 21.51 -14.26
C CYS A 79 1.46 23.01 -14.47
N ARG A 80 2.48 23.76 -14.90
CA ARG A 80 2.39 25.21 -15.13
C ARG A 80 1.44 25.57 -16.27
N LEU A 81 1.38 24.77 -17.34
CA LEU A 81 0.59 25.08 -18.54
C LEU A 81 -0.86 24.58 -18.48
N ARG A 82 -1.17 23.51 -17.73
CA ARG A 82 -2.53 22.93 -17.68
C ARG A 82 -3.38 23.37 -16.48
N GLY A 83 -2.83 24.18 -15.57
CA GLY A 83 -3.58 24.76 -14.45
C GLY A 83 -4.22 23.73 -13.52
N GLY A 84 -3.71 22.50 -13.50
CA GLY A 84 -4.23 21.43 -12.64
C GLY A 84 -3.76 21.59 -11.19
N ASN A 85 -4.48 20.95 -10.26
CA ASN A 85 -4.03 20.86 -8.86
C ASN A 85 -2.85 19.87 -8.76
N CYS A 86 -1.63 20.37 -8.97
CA CYS A 86 -0.40 19.58 -8.81
C CYS A 86 0.22 19.76 -7.43
N GLY A 87 -0.45 20.48 -6.52
CA GLY A 87 0.03 20.70 -5.17
C GLY A 87 0.16 19.37 -4.43
N ALA A 88 1.11 19.34 -3.51
CA ALA A 88 1.15 18.33 -2.48
C ALA A 88 -0.16 18.35 -1.67
N HIS A 89 -0.61 17.19 -1.21
CA HIS A 89 -1.78 17.09 -0.33
C HIS A 89 -1.54 16.08 0.78
N ALA A 90 -2.31 16.24 1.86
CA ALA A 90 -2.27 15.34 2.99
C ALA A 90 -2.77 13.94 2.59
N GLY A 91 -2.08 12.92 3.05
CA GLY A 91 -2.36 11.52 2.74
C GLY A 91 -2.05 11.12 1.30
N ASP A 92 -1.77 9.83 1.17
CA ASP A 92 -1.76 9.10 -0.09
C ASP A 92 -2.18 7.66 0.20
N SER A 93 -3.28 7.22 -0.42
CA SER A 93 -4.00 5.98 -0.08
C SER A 93 -3.85 4.88 -1.13
N GLU A 94 -2.73 4.90 -1.85
CA GLU A 94 -2.32 3.81 -2.71
C GLU A 94 -2.19 2.50 -1.90
N LEU A 95 -2.50 1.37 -2.55
CA LEU A 95 -2.44 0.04 -1.96
C LEU A 95 -1.85 -1.00 -2.92
N ILE A 96 -1.35 -2.07 -2.33
CA ILE A 96 -0.85 -3.26 -3.04
C ILE A 96 -1.59 -4.45 -2.47
N VAL A 97 -2.18 -5.30 -3.29
CA VAL A 97 -2.78 -6.56 -2.81
C VAL A 97 -2.09 -7.75 -3.43
N VAL A 98 -1.84 -8.77 -2.64
CA VAL A 98 -1.22 -10.02 -3.06
C VAL A 98 -2.17 -11.17 -2.71
N ASP A 99 -2.64 -11.89 -3.73
CA ASP A 99 -3.32 -13.17 -3.57
C ASP A 99 -2.25 -14.27 -3.52
N VAL A 100 -2.27 -15.10 -2.48
CA VAL A 100 -1.33 -16.21 -2.28
C VAL A 100 -2.05 -17.52 -2.07
N GLU A 101 -1.48 -18.61 -2.56
CA GLU A 101 -2.05 -19.96 -2.48
C GLU A 101 -0.99 -21.00 -2.10
N PRO A 102 -1.37 -22.08 -1.41
CA PRO A 102 -0.46 -23.18 -1.15
C PRO A 102 -0.07 -23.88 -2.45
N THR A 103 1.19 -24.28 -2.57
CA THR A 103 1.74 -24.94 -3.77
C THR A 103 1.47 -26.45 -3.83
N GLY A 104 0.92 -27.04 -2.78
CA GLY A 104 0.79 -28.48 -2.58
C GLY A 104 1.98 -29.11 -1.86
N GLU A 105 3.14 -28.45 -1.84
CA GLU A 105 4.26 -28.80 -0.96
C GLU A 105 4.05 -28.21 0.43
N ALA A 106 4.34 -29.01 1.47
CA ALA A 106 4.11 -28.62 2.85
C ALA A 106 4.84 -27.30 3.20
N GLY A 107 4.07 -26.32 3.67
CA GLY A 107 4.59 -25.02 4.09
C GLY A 107 5.01 -24.08 2.95
N ARG A 108 4.82 -24.46 1.67
CA ARG A 108 5.17 -23.60 0.54
C ARG A 108 3.95 -22.92 -0.06
N TRP A 109 4.07 -21.61 -0.20
CA TRP A 109 3.06 -20.72 -0.77
C TRP A 109 3.61 -20.03 -2.00
N ARG A 110 2.72 -19.56 -2.87
CA ARG A 110 3.06 -18.74 -4.04
C ARG A 110 2.02 -17.64 -4.25
N THR A 111 2.45 -16.55 -4.85
CA THR A 111 1.59 -15.49 -5.36
C THR A 111 0.86 -15.95 -6.62
N THR A 112 -0.45 -15.75 -6.67
CA THR A 112 -1.31 -16.03 -7.84
C THR A 112 -1.98 -14.79 -8.41
N GLY A 113 -1.94 -13.67 -7.69
CA GLY A 113 -2.40 -12.38 -8.18
C GLY A 113 -1.75 -11.21 -7.45
N VAL A 114 -1.51 -10.12 -8.17
CA VAL A 114 -1.07 -8.85 -7.59
C VAL A 114 -1.97 -7.73 -8.09
N PHE A 115 -2.56 -6.95 -7.20
CA PHE A 115 -3.25 -5.71 -7.55
C PHE A 115 -2.37 -4.51 -7.20
N LEU A 116 -2.29 -3.55 -8.12
CA LEU A 116 -1.56 -2.30 -7.92
C LEU A 116 -2.52 -1.14 -8.19
N SER A 117 -2.58 -0.18 -7.27
CA SER A 117 -3.62 0.86 -7.22
C SER A 117 -3.40 2.09 -8.11
N ALA A 118 -2.40 2.09 -8.98
CA ALA A 118 -2.01 3.28 -9.74
C ALA A 118 -3.19 3.93 -10.50
N HIS A 119 -3.60 5.12 -10.06
CA HIS A 119 -4.62 5.97 -10.70
C HIS A 119 -6.04 5.37 -10.76
N CYS A 120 -6.47 4.54 -9.79
CA CYS A 120 -7.79 3.88 -9.84
C CYS A 120 -8.97 4.84 -10.08
N PHE A 121 -8.89 6.06 -9.58
CA PHE A 121 -9.99 7.01 -9.60
C PHE A 121 -9.65 8.21 -10.49
N GLY A 122 -9.77 8.03 -11.80
CA GLY A 122 -9.52 9.09 -12.77
C GLY A 122 -9.44 8.62 -14.20
N ARG A 123 -8.99 9.50 -15.09
CA ARG A 123 -8.88 9.21 -16.54
C ARG A 123 -7.75 8.23 -16.91
N SER A 124 -6.91 7.85 -15.94
CA SER A 124 -5.81 6.90 -16.11
C SER A 124 -6.04 5.56 -15.39
N SER A 125 -7.31 5.23 -15.07
CA SER A 125 -7.69 4.06 -14.26
C SER A 125 -7.31 2.70 -14.82
N GLY A 126 -7.00 2.58 -16.12
CA GLY A 126 -6.54 1.32 -16.71
C GLY A 126 -5.21 0.78 -16.14
N ARG A 127 -4.49 1.58 -15.35
CA ARG A 127 -3.24 1.18 -14.66
C ARG A 127 -3.50 0.57 -13.28
N CYS A 128 -4.69 0.82 -12.73
CA CYS A 128 -5.19 0.22 -11.52
C CYS A 128 -5.86 -1.11 -11.87
N ARG A 129 -5.15 -2.21 -11.65
CA ARG A 129 -5.64 -3.52 -12.07
C ARG A 129 -4.97 -4.66 -11.32
N TRP A 130 -5.60 -5.82 -11.48
CA TRP A 130 -5.01 -7.11 -11.17
C TRP A 130 -4.06 -7.57 -12.27
N TYR A 131 -2.94 -8.14 -11.86
CA TYR A 131 -2.01 -8.95 -12.64
C TYR A 131 -2.20 -10.38 -12.17
N ARG A 132 -2.66 -11.26 -13.06
CA ARG A 132 -2.90 -12.69 -12.80
C ARG A 132 -2.36 -13.53 -13.95
N GLU A 133 -2.15 -14.81 -13.70
CA GLU A 133 -1.73 -15.76 -14.74
C GLU A 133 -0.48 -15.28 -15.50
N THR A 134 -0.61 -15.04 -16.81
CA THR A 134 0.50 -14.59 -17.67
C THR A 134 0.90 -13.14 -17.42
N ASP A 135 0.02 -12.30 -16.88
CA ASP A 135 0.34 -10.91 -16.52
C ASP A 135 1.38 -10.82 -15.39
N LEU A 136 1.47 -11.85 -14.54
CA LEU A 136 2.46 -11.92 -13.47
C LEU A 136 3.91 -11.89 -13.98
N ARG A 137 4.13 -12.23 -15.26
CA ARG A 137 5.44 -12.13 -15.92
C ARG A 137 5.93 -10.68 -16.05
N ALA A 138 5.05 -9.70 -15.90
CA ALA A 138 5.44 -8.29 -15.88
C ALA A 138 6.13 -7.89 -14.57
N LEU A 139 5.95 -8.65 -13.49
CA LEU A 139 6.55 -8.35 -12.18
C LEU A 139 7.92 -9.01 -12.05
N ALA A 140 8.82 -8.30 -11.39
CA ALA A 140 10.01 -8.89 -10.80
C ALA A 140 9.70 -9.40 -9.38
N TRP A 141 10.51 -10.31 -8.88
CA TRP A 141 10.31 -10.99 -7.60
C TRP A 141 11.51 -10.80 -6.70
N VAL A 142 11.26 -10.74 -5.40
CA VAL A 142 12.34 -10.64 -4.40
C VAL A 142 13.17 -11.92 -4.43
N ASP A 143 14.49 -11.75 -4.33
CA ASP A 143 15.50 -12.81 -4.42
C ASP A 143 15.37 -13.66 -5.70
N ASP A 144 14.79 -13.10 -6.76
CA ASP A 144 14.49 -13.76 -8.03
C ASP A 144 13.64 -15.05 -7.87
N VAL A 145 12.88 -15.18 -6.78
CA VAL A 145 11.98 -16.31 -6.51
C VAL A 145 10.66 -16.12 -7.26
N PRO A 146 10.41 -16.82 -8.38
CA PRO A 146 9.23 -16.57 -9.21
C PRO A 146 7.95 -16.81 -8.42
N ASN A 147 6.99 -15.89 -8.54
CA ASN A 147 5.73 -15.91 -7.77
C ASN A 147 5.96 -15.91 -6.24
N GLY A 148 7.09 -15.40 -5.75
CA GLY A 148 7.30 -15.09 -4.34
C GLY A 148 6.68 -13.74 -3.98
N ALA A 149 7.38 -12.95 -3.20
CA ALA A 149 6.98 -11.57 -2.92
C ALA A 149 7.30 -10.64 -4.11
N PRO A 150 6.37 -9.78 -4.55
CA PRO A 150 6.58 -8.93 -5.72
C PRO A 150 7.51 -7.74 -5.42
N ARG A 151 8.26 -7.32 -6.44
CA ARG A 151 8.95 -6.02 -6.46
C ARG A 151 8.04 -5.00 -7.13
N VAL A 152 7.86 -3.86 -6.48
CA VAL A 152 6.90 -2.82 -6.89
C VAL A 152 7.63 -1.49 -7.04
N TRP A 153 7.47 -0.86 -8.21
CA TRP A 153 8.00 0.46 -8.48
C TRP A 153 7.03 1.52 -7.99
N VAL A 154 7.49 2.42 -7.13
CA VAL A 154 6.67 3.48 -6.53
C VAL A 154 7.03 4.80 -7.17
N ALA A 155 6.07 5.45 -7.83
CA ALA A 155 6.32 6.73 -8.50
C ALA A 155 6.77 7.80 -7.49
N ARG A 156 7.87 8.50 -7.77
CA ARG A 156 8.33 9.59 -6.90
C ARG A 156 7.27 10.67 -6.77
N GLY A 157 6.99 11.06 -5.53
CA GLY A 157 6.09 12.14 -5.14
C GLY A 157 4.61 11.78 -5.20
N LYS A 158 4.20 10.95 -6.15
CA LYS A 158 2.81 10.48 -6.35
C LYS A 158 2.49 9.14 -5.73
N HIS A 159 3.52 8.37 -5.42
CA HIS A 159 3.50 7.04 -4.81
C HIS A 159 2.59 5.98 -5.44
N ALA A 160 2.14 6.20 -6.69
CA ALA A 160 1.44 5.21 -7.47
C ALA A 160 2.31 3.95 -7.68
N ASN A 161 1.67 2.77 -7.58
CA ASN A 161 2.36 1.48 -7.58
C ASN A 161 2.35 0.81 -8.97
N TYR A 162 3.53 0.36 -9.42
CA TYR A 162 3.74 -0.14 -10.77
C TYR A 162 4.52 -1.47 -10.81
N PRO A 163 4.25 -2.36 -11.78
CA PRO A 163 4.97 -3.63 -11.90
C PRO A 163 6.39 -3.44 -12.46
N THR A 164 6.63 -2.38 -13.24
CA THR A 164 7.91 -2.10 -13.89
C THR A 164 8.22 -0.61 -13.91
N GLN A 165 9.51 -0.27 -13.96
CA GLN A 165 9.97 1.10 -14.18
C GLN A 165 9.36 1.71 -15.45
N GLN A 166 9.38 0.98 -16.57
CA GLN A 166 8.82 1.46 -17.83
C GLN A 166 7.32 1.78 -17.73
N SER A 167 6.56 0.96 -17.01
CA SER A 167 5.13 1.23 -16.82
C SER A 167 4.88 2.45 -15.95
N CYS A 168 5.75 2.69 -14.95
CA CYS A 168 5.74 3.87 -14.10
C CYS A 168 6.11 5.15 -14.85
N ASP A 169 7.21 5.15 -15.61
CA ASP A 169 7.67 6.33 -16.38
C ASP A 169 6.68 6.72 -17.50
N ARG A 170 5.80 5.79 -17.90
CA ARG A 170 4.67 6.04 -18.82
C ARG A 170 3.36 6.38 -18.10
N GLY A 171 3.35 6.27 -16.77
CA GLY A 171 2.24 6.51 -15.87
C GLY A 171 1.71 7.93 -15.97
N HIS A 172 0.40 8.10 -15.78
CA HIS A 172 -0.25 9.41 -15.73
C HIS A 172 0.17 10.39 -16.84
N TRP A 173 0.18 9.95 -18.11
CA TRP A 173 0.69 10.76 -19.24
C TRP A 173 2.14 11.24 -19.06
N PHE A 174 3.03 10.36 -18.58
CA PHE A 174 4.46 10.63 -18.32
C PHE A 174 4.72 11.62 -17.17
N TYR A 175 3.75 11.82 -16.27
CA TYR A 175 3.98 12.61 -15.05
C TYR A 175 4.59 11.79 -13.91
N ASP A 176 4.35 10.49 -13.90
CA ASP A 176 4.96 9.60 -12.93
C ASP A 176 6.40 9.29 -13.35
N SER A 177 7.31 9.18 -12.37
CA SER A 177 8.73 8.93 -12.59
C SER A 177 9.24 7.91 -11.59
N CYS A 178 9.92 6.90 -12.11
CA CYS A 178 10.62 5.86 -11.37
C CYS A 178 12.09 5.73 -11.84
N ASP A 179 12.57 6.70 -12.61
CA ASP A 179 13.88 6.73 -13.27
C ASP A 179 15.08 6.56 -12.32
N GLN A 180 14.88 6.78 -11.02
CA GLN A 180 15.94 6.88 -10.02
C GLN A 180 15.57 6.13 -8.73
N ASN A 181 14.70 5.13 -8.85
CA ASN A 181 14.27 4.28 -7.75
C ASN A 181 15.33 3.22 -7.41
N TYR A 182 16.47 3.68 -6.89
CA TYR A 182 17.62 2.82 -6.62
C TYR A 182 17.59 2.15 -5.25
N THR A 183 16.64 2.51 -4.39
CA THR A 183 16.56 1.98 -3.04
C THR A 183 15.44 0.95 -2.93
N ALA A 184 15.82 -0.28 -2.63
CA ALA A 184 14.90 -1.37 -2.36
C ALA A 184 14.58 -1.44 -0.86
N VAL A 185 13.30 -1.38 -0.51
CA VAL A 185 12.83 -1.46 0.87
C VAL A 185 11.69 -2.46 0.96
N ARG A 186 11.87 -3.49 1.80
CA ARG A 186 10.77 -4.40 2.14
C ARG A 186 9.66 -3.67 2.88
N PHE A 187 8.40 -3.85 2.47
CA PHE A 187 7.26 -3.29 3.20
C PHE A 187 7.34 -3.74 4.66
N PRO A 188 7.41 -2.80 5.63
CA PRO A 188 7.79 -3.11 7.01
C PRO A 188 6.60 -3.66 7.80
N VAL A 189 6.31 -4.95 7.63
CA VAL A 189 5.40 -5.71 8.50
C VAL A 189 6.19 -6.20 9.73
N ILE A 190 6.12 -5.44 10.82
CA ILE A 190 6.92 -5.64 12.03
C ILE A 190 6.14 -6.44 13.08
N HIS A 191 4.86 -6.12 13.30
CA HIS A 191 4.05 -6.71 14.37
C HIS A 191 2.56 -6.80 14.04
N ALA A 192 1.85 -7.71 14.72
CA ALA A 192 0.42 -7.98 14.52
C ALA A 192 -0.49 -6.75 14.69
N ALA A 193 -0.11 -5.74 15.48
CA ALA A 193 -0.90 -4.52 15.62
C ALA A 193 -0.98 -3.65 14.35
N GLN A 194 -0.23 -4.01 13.29
CA GLN A 194 -0.39 -3.41 11.96
C GLN A 194 -1.51 -4.07 11.15
N ASN A 195 -2.07 -5.21 11.61
CA ASN A 195 -3.25 -5.81 11.02
C ASN A 195 -4.46 -4.93 11.35
N ILE A 196 -5.14 -4.45 10.32
CA ILE A 196 -6.34 -3.62 10.43
C ILE A 196 -7.64 -4.47 10.42
N GLY A 197 -7.50 -5.79 10.38
CA GLY A 197 -8.58 -6.77 10.43
C GLY A 197 -9.39 -6.80 9.15
N SER A 198 -10.68 -7.04 9.31
CA SER A 198 -11.69 -7.02 8.24
C SER A 198 -12.65 -5.84 8.41
N ARG A 199 -13.45 -5.53 7.39
CA ARG A 199 -14.49 -4.49 7.52
C ARG A 199 -15.53 -4.83 8.57
N LEU A 200 -15.85 -6.12 8.72
CA LEU A 200 -16.85 -6.60 9.68
C LEU A 200 -16.32 -6.58 11.11
N THR A 201 -15.02 -6.85 11.28
CA THR A 201 -14.36 -6.88 12.58
C THR A 201 -13.03 -6.12 12.49
N PRO A 202 -13.06 -4.78 12.49
CA PRO A 202 -11.86 -4.00 12.25
C PRO A 202 -10.94 -4.01 13.47
N MET A 203 -9.63 -3.97 13.20
CA MET A 203 -8.56 -4.01 14.20
C MET A 203 -7.70 -2.74 14.21
N PRO A 204 -7.09 -2.39 15.37
CA PRO A 204 -7.35 -2.97 16.69
C PRO A 204 -8.79 -2.67 17.15
N ALA A 205 -9.43 -3.64 17.83
CA ALA A 205 -10.87 -3.66 18.14
C ALA A 205 -11.45 -2.27 18.50
N GLY A 206 -12.51 -1.85 17.79
CA GLY A 206 -13.10 -0.53 17.99
C GLY A 206 -13.97 -0.06 16.82
N ASP A 207 -14.00 1.26 16.60
CA ASP A 207 -14.75 1.95 15.54
C ASP A 207 -14.09 1.86 14.15
N GLY A 208 -13.08 0.98 14.00
CA GLY A 208 -12.31 0.79 12.77
C GLY A 208 -11.37 1.94 12.41
N CYS A 209 -11.04 2.79 13.38
CA CYS A 209 -10.10 3.89 13.23
C CYS A 209 -8.84 3.69 14.07
N ILE A 210 -7.69 3.95 13.46
CA ILE A 210 -6.36 3.82 14.02
C ILE A 210 -5.87 5.22 14.39
N GLY A 211 -5.17 5.36 15.51
CA GLY A 211 -4.56 6.62 15.94
C GLY A 211 -3.08 6.74 15.56
N SER A 212 -2.63 7.96 15.27
CA SER A 212 -1.25 8.30 14.91
C SER A 212 -0.19 7.79 15.90
N GLU A 213 -0.56 7.69 17.18
CA GLU A 213 0.25 7.21 18.29
C GLU A 213 0.61 5.72 18.21
N THR A 214 -0.12 4.97 17.38
CA THR A 214 0.15 3.54 17.13
C THR A 214 1.18 3.32 16.03
N LEU A 215 1.55 4.38 15.30
CA LEU A 215 2.55 4.30 14.25
C LEU A 215 3.96 4.39 14.86
N PRO A 216 4.96 3.72 14.26
CA PRO A 216 6.35 3.90 14.65
C PRO A 216 6.73 5.39 14.57
N LEU A 217 7.03 5.95 15.74
CA LEU A 217 7.19 7.36 16.08
C LEU A 217 8.07 8.17 15.10
N GLY A 218 7.68 9.43 14.85
CA GLY A 218 8.63 10.52 14.61
C GLY A 218 8.66 11.15 13.21
N ALA A 219 7.56 11.18 12.47
CA ALA A 219 7.56 11.86 11.18
C ALA A 219 7.15 13.34 11.28
N VAL A 220 7.91 14.19 10.61
CA VAL A 220 7.51 15.57 10.32
C VAL A 220 6.21 15.50 9.52
N GLY A 221 5.11 16.00 10.11
CA GLY A 221 3.81 16.07 9.45
C GLY A 221 2.70 15.23 10.06
N THR A 222 2.92 14.46 11.13
CA THR A 222 1.81 13.82 11.88
C THR A 222 1.25 14.75 12.94
N SER A 223 -0.08 14.91 12.97
CA SER A 223 -0.77 15.62 14.06
C SER A 223 -0.98 14.69 15.25
N THR A 224 -0.65 15.14 16.46
CA THR A 224 -0.93 14.38 17.69
C THR A 224 -2.42 14.10 17.83
N GLY A 225 -2.79 12.82 17.98
CA GLY A 225 -4.18 12.40 18.11
C GLY A 225 -4.95 12.31 16.79
N ALA A 226 -4.28 12.48 15.65
CA ALA A 226 -4.90 12.22 14.35
C ALA A 226 -5.35 10.76 14.25
N ARG A 227 -6.51 10.55 13.63
CA ARG A 227 -7.09 9.22 13.43
C ARG A 227 -7.46 9.00 11.98
N GLU A 228 -7.16 7.81 11.49
CA GLU A 228 -7.49 7.36 10.13
C GLU A 228 -8.38 6.13 10.22
N CYS A 229 -9.39 6.05 9.35
CA CYS A 229 -10.40 4.99 9.38
C CYS A 229 -10.39 4.25 8.04
N PRO A 230 -9.50 3.26 7.84
CA PRO A 230 -9.31 2.63 6.53
C PRO A 230 -10.59 2.02 5.95
N TRP A 231 -11.52 1.62 6.81
CA TRP A 231 -12.78 0.96 6.47
C TRP A 231 -13.96 1.90 6.19
N ASP A 232 -13.80 3.21 6.42
CA ASP A 232 -14.86 4.20 6.22
C ASP A 232 -14.73 4.90 4.86
N SER A 233 -15.58 4.52 3.90
CA SER A 233 -15.57 5.10 2.55
C SER A 233 -16.03 6.56 2.49
N SER A 234 -16.68 7.06 3.54
CA SER A 234 -17.07 8.48 3.65
C SER A 234 -15.93 9.38 4.13
N ARG A 235 -14.87 8.78 4.69
CA ARG A 235 -13.72 9.50 5.25
C ARG A 235 -12.49 9.28 4.38
N PRO A 236 -12.08 10.27 3.58
CA PRO A 236 -10.84 10.13 2.83
C PRO A 236 -9.65 10.05 3.79
N PHE A 237 -8.64 9.30 3.37
CA PHE A 237 -7.39 9.20 4.12
C PHE A 237 -6.65 10.53 4.10
N ARG A 238 -6.10 10.98 5.23
CA ARG A 238 -5.44 12.29 5.36
C ARG A 238 -3.98 12.20 5.75
N GLY A 239 -3.41 11.00 5.77
CA GLY A 239 -2.02 10.83 6.15
C GLY A 239 -1.73 11.33 7.56
N TRP A 240 -2.68 11.11 8.48
CA TRP A 240 -2.49 11.38 9.92
C TRP A 240 -2.32 12.87 10.22
N GLN A 241 -2.99 13.71 9.44
CA GLN A 241 -2.99 15.16 9.57
C GLN A 241 -4.39 15.68 9.92
N ASP A 242 -4.43 16.69 10.79
CA ASP A 242 -5.67 17.41 11.10
C ASP A 242 -6.09 18.40 10.00
N VAL A 243 -5.19 18.69 9.05
CA VAL A 243 -5.36 19.77 8.06
C VAL A 243 -6.19 19.31 6.86
N ARG A 244 -6.99 20.24 6.31
CA ARG A 244 -7.79 20.09 5.07
C ARG A 244 -7.03 20.65 3.85
N ASP A 245 -5.73 20.39 3.74
CA ASP A 245 -4.94 20.92 2.63
C ASP A 245 -5.17 20.10 1.35
N GLY A 246 -5.75 20.75 0.34
CA GLY A 246 -5.99 20.18 -0.98
C GLY A 246 -7.27 19.35 -1.12
N THR A 247 -7.48 18.79 -2.31
CA THR A 247 -8.53 17.79 -2.54
C THR A 247 -8.06 16.50 -1.88
N PRO A 248 -8.80 15.96 -0.91
CA PRO A 248 -8.35 14.79 -0.18
C PRO A 248 -8.30 13.58 -1.12
N PRO A 249 -7.33 12.66 -0.95
CA PRO A 249 -7.21 11.46 -1.76
C PRO A 249 -8.43 10.54 -1.56
N SER A 250 -8.50 9.45 -2.33
CA SER A 250 -9.58 8.48 -2.14
C SER A 250 -9.46 7.78 -0.78
N ALA A 251 -10.56 7.31 -0.20
CA ALA A 251 -10.50 6.48 1.00
C ALA A 251 -9.95 5.07 0.66
N TYR A 252 -9.19 4.46 1.57
CA TYR A 252 -8.76 3.06 1.42
C TYR A 252 -9.94 2.12 1.16
N ALA A 253 -11.05 2.32 1.90
CA ALA A 253 -12.29 1.58 1.73
C ALA A 253 -12.78 1.54 0.28
N ARG A 254 -12.60 2.62 -0.51
CA ARG A 254 -13.02 2.62 -1.94
C ARG A 254 -12.20 1.65 -2.78
N TYR A 255 -10.89 1.55 -2.51
CA TYR A 255 -10.05 0.58 -3.19
C TYR A 255 -10.34 -0.84 -2.71
N LEU A 256 -10.52 -1.03 -1.41
CA LEU A 256 -10.85 -2.32 -0.80
C LEU A 256 -12.21 -2.85 -1.29
N GLU A 257 -13.20 -1.97 -1.49
CA GLU A 257 -14.47 -2.29 -2.15
C GLU A 257 -14.25 -2.68 -3.63
N LEU A 258 -13.41 -1.95 -4.37
CA LEU A 258 -13.14 -2.20 -5.79
C LEU A 258 -12.52 -3.58 -6.05
N ILE A 259 -11.61 -4.03 -5.19
CA ILE A 259 -10.89 -5.28 -5.37
C ILE A 259 -11.66 -6.52 -4.89
N GLY A 260 -12.83 -6.31 -4.30
CA GLY A 260 -13.65 -7.35 -3.67
C GLY A 260 -13.42 -7.42 -2.17
N GLU A 261 -14.51 -7.67 -1.45
CA GLU A 261 -14.68 -7.47 -0.01
C GLU A 261 -13.45 -7.89 0.81
N PHE A 262 -13.09 -7.02 1.74
CA PHE A 262 -12.32 -7.29 2.96
C PHE A 262 -13.23 -6.95 4.13
#